data_AF-A0A9N9K0U5-F1
#
_entry.id   AF-A0A9N9K0U5-F1
#
_cell.length_a   1.000
_cell.length_b   1.000
_cell.length_c   1.000
_cell.angle_alpha   90.00
_cell.angle_beta   90.00
_cell.angle_gamma   90.00
#
_symmetry.space_group_name_H-M   'P 1'
#
loop_
_entity.id
_entity.type
_entity.pdbx_description
1 polymer ?
#
loop_
_entity_poly.entity_id
_entity_poly.type
_entity_poly.pdbx_seq_one_letter_code
_entity_poly.pdbx_strand_id
1 'polypeptide(L)'
;TVRKTRKSKTNNFISILDLFLDKYNLSVKSTPLQLCAHADELGIMLPDWKARKDMKEALHQRLFKDNQIEALLCQKNNIDEAIVAASSCISQFRRKLAEAGVGSEQIDIYAKLPE
;
A
#
# COMPACT_ATOMS: atom_id res chain seq x y z
N THR A 1 -27.14 20.98 29.85
CA THR A 1 -26.53 20.89 28.50
C THR A 1 -26.30 19.43 28.16
N VAL A 2 -27.24 18.79 27.45
CA VAL A 2 -27.19 17.36 27.16
C VAL A 2 -26.22 17.12 25.99
N ARG A 3 -25.08 16.48 26.26
CA ARG A 3 -24.19 15.96 25.20
C ARG A 3 -24.98 14.90 24.43
N LYS A 4 -25.53 15.28 23.28
CA LYS A 4 -26.01 14.33 22.27
C LYS A 4 -24.81 13.51 21.80
N THR A 5 -24.62 12.33 22.38
CA THR A 5 -23.79 11.28 21.81
C THR A 5 -24.42 10.89 20.48
N ARG A 6 -23.92 11.46 19.38
CA ARG A 6 -24.13 10.89 18.06
C ARG A 6 -23.57 9.48 18.13
N LYS A 7 -24.42 8.46 18.20
CA LYS A 7 -24.01 7.11 17.84
C LYS A 7 -23.52 7.24 16.42
N SER A 8 -22.20 7.21 16.22
CA SER A 8 -21.67 6.92 14.90
C SER A 8 -22.37 5.63 14.51
N LYS A 9 -23.10 5.68 13.39
CA LYS A 9 -23.40 4.46 12.64
C LYS A 9 -22.05 3.78 12.53
N THR A 10 -21.81 2.74 13.34
CA THR A 10 -20.53 2.04 13.35
C THR A 10 -20.40 1.54 11.93
N ASN A 11 -19.63 2.27 11.12
CA ASN A 11 -19.46 1.95 9.72
C ASN A 11 -18.91 0.54 9.75
N ASN A 12 -19.64 -0.41 9.16
CA ASN A 12 -19.39 -1.84 9.24
C ASN A 12 -17.88 -2.19 9.14
N PHE A 13 -17.16 -1.42 8.31
CA PHE A 13 -15.71 -1.48 8.09
C PHE A 13 -14.82 -1.26 9.31
N ILE A 14 -15.18 -0.39 10.28
CA ILE A 14 -14.37 -0.19 11.49
C ILE A 14 -14.43 -1.45 12.37
N SER A 15 -15.63 -2.03 12.53
CA SER A 15 -15.80 -3.31 13.24
C SER A 15 -15.08 -4.46 12.53
N ILE A 16 -15.10 -4.48 11.19
CA ILE A 16 -14.35 -5.46 10.39
C ILE A 16 -12.84 -5.29 10.61
N LEU A 17 -12.32 -4.06 10.61
CA LEU A 17 -10.92 -3.77 10.87
C LEU A 17 -10.50 -4.21 12.29
N ASP A 18 -11.31 -3.90 13.30
CA ASP A 18 -11.05 -4.33 14.69
C ASP A 18 -11.01 -5.84 14.82
N LEU A 19 -12.00 -6.54 14.25
CA LEU A 19 -12.06 -7.99 14.24
C LEU A 19 -10.84 -8.59 13.53
N PHE A 20 -10.42 -8.00 12.41
CA PHE A 20 -9.27 -8.45 11.65
C PHE A 20 -7.95 -8.28 12.42
N LEU A 21 -7.74 -7.11 13.03
CA LEU A 21 -6.55 -6.85 13.82
C LEU A 21 -6.47 -7.78 15.03
N ASP A 22 -7.60 -8.03 15.70
CA ASP A 22 -7.67 -8.95 16.85
C ASP A 22 -7.39 -10.40 16.42
N LYS A 23 -8.04 -10.87 15.34
CA LYS A 23 -7.85 -12.22 14.77
C LYS A 23 -6.36 -12.54 14.51
N TYR A 24 -5.61 -11.55 14.03
CA TYR A 24 -4.20 -11.71 13.66
C TYR A 24 -3.20 -11.14 14.68
N ASN A 25 -3.68 -10.69 15.85
CA ASN A 25 -2.87 -10.01 16.87
C ASN A 25 -2.03 -8.85 16.30
N LEU A 26 -2.59 -8.11 15.34
CA LEU A 26 -1.93 -7.01 14.66
C LEU A 26 -2.12 -5.70 15.43
N SER A 27 -1.07 -4.90 15.48
CA SER A 27 -1.10 -3.59 16.12
C SER A 27 -0.12 -2.64 15.44
N VAL A 28 -0.05 -1.40 15.93
CA VAL A 28 0.96 -0.42 15.52
C VAL A 28 2.40 -0.90 15.72
N LYS A 29 2.62 -1.92 16.57
CA LYS A 29 3.94 -2.53 16.81
C LYS A 29 4.30 -3.62 15.79
N SER A 30 3.33 -4.08 14.99
CA SER A 30 3.56 -5.13 13.99
C SER A 30 4.44 -4.62 12.86
N THR A 31 5.29 -5.50 12.34
CA THR A 31 6.13 -5.15 11.19
C THR A 31 5.30 -5.09 9.91
N PRO A 32 5.67 -4.28 8.91
CA PRO A 32 5.02 -4.29 7.60
C PRO A 32 4.93 -5.69 6.98
N LEU A 33 5.94 -6.54 7.21
CA LEU A 33 5.93 -7.93 6.71
C LEU A 33 4.83 -8.79 7.35
N GLN A 34 4.60 -8.65 8.67
CA GLN A 34 3.52 -9.34 9.37
C GLN A 34 2.14 -8.86 8.91
N LEU A 35 2.03 -7.56 8.61
CA LEU A 35 0.80 -6.96 8.10
C LEU A 35 0.48 -7.43 6.67
N CYS A 36 1.50 -7.48 5.81
CA CYS A 36 1.38 -7.91 4.42
C CYS A 36 0.96 -9.38 4.27
N ALA A 37 1.33 -10.24 5.22
CA ALA A 37 0.94 -11.65 5.22
C ALA A 37 -0.58 -11.89 5.19
N HIS A 38 -1.37 -10.90 5.64
CA HIS A 38 -2.83 -10.99 5.71
C HIS A 38 -3.54 -9.95 4.81
N ALA A 39 -2.79 -9.21 3.99
CA ALA A 39 -3.33 -8.15 3.13
C ALA A 39 -4.31 -8.68 2.08
N ASP A 40 -4.08 -9.89 1.55
CA ASP A 40 -4.97 -10.50 0.56
C ASP A 40 -6.36 -10.79 1.14
N GLU A 41 -6.43 -11.33 2.35
CA GLU A 41 -7.70 -11.61 3.04
C GLU A 41 -8.44 -10.32 3.39
N LEU A 42 -7.71 -9.31 3.88
CA LEU A 42 -8.26 -7.99 4.14
C LEU A 42 -8.81 -7.35 2.87
N GLY A 43 -8.12 -7.55 1.75
CA GLY A 43 -8.53 -7.10 0.44
C GLY A 43 -9.80 -7.77 -0.09
N ILE A 44 -9.99 -9.07 0.19
CA ILE A 44 -11.23 -9.80 -0.12
C ILE A 44 -12.41 -9.23 0.69
N MET A 45 -12.18 -8.85 1.94
CA MET A 45 -13.21 -8.20 2.78
C MET A 45 -13.56 -6.78 2.31
N LEU A 46 -12.76 -6.18 1.42
CA LEU A 46 -12.87 -4.79 0.96
C LEU A 46 -12.82 -4.69 -0.57
N PRO A 47 -13.86 -5.18 -1.27
CA PRO A 47 -13.92 -5.14 -2.73
C PRO A 47 -14.11 -3.72 -3.27
N ASP A 48 -14.67 -2.80 -2.48
CA ASP A 48 -14.96 -1.43 -2.90
C ASP A 48 -13.81 -0.47 -2.59
N TRP A 49 -13.45 0.37 -3.55
CA TRP A 49 -12.36 1.35 -3.42
C TRP A 49 -12.66 2.40 -2.33
N LYS A 50 -13.94 2.73 -2.12
CA LYS A 50 -14.36 3.67 -1.07
C LYS A 50 -14.13 3.06 0.32
N ALA A 51 -14.41 1.78 0.49
CA ALA A 51 -14.14 1.06 1.74
C ALA A 51 -12.64 1.04 2.07
N ARG A 52 -11.77 0.89 1.07
CA ARG A 52 -10.31 0.98 1.26
C ARG A 52 -9.85 2.37 1.68
N LYS A 53 -10.43 3.42 1.09
CA LYS A 53 -10.14 4.80 1.48
C LYS A 53 -10.54 5.08 2.93
N ASP A 54 -11.74 4.66 3.32
CA ASP A 54 -12.23 4.81 4.69
C ASP A 54 -11.36 4.03 5.70
N MET A 55 -10.84 2.87 5.30
CA MET A 55 -9.97 2.08 6.16
C MET A 55 -8.54 2.64 6.27
N LYS A 56 -8.02 3.23 5.18
CA LYS A 56 -6.77 3.99 5.21
C LYS A 56 -6.84 5.09 6.26
N GLU A 57 -7.91 5.88 6.23
CA GLU A 57 -8.16 6.93 7.20
C GLU A 57 -8.27 6.39 8.64
N ALA A 58 -8.97 5.26 8.83
CA ALA A 58 -9.11 4.63 10.13
C ALA A 58 -7.76 4.12 10.70
N LEU A 59 -6.88 3.59 9.84
CA LEU A 59 -5.53 3.17 10.24
C LEU A 59 -4.65 4.37 10.60
N HIS A 60 -4.74 5.46 9.85
CA HIS A 60 -4.06 6.72 10.19
C HIS A 60 -4.50 7.27 11.55
N GLN A 61 -5.80 7.26 11.84
CA GLN A 61 -6.33 7.66 13.15
C GLN A 61 -5.83 6.77 14.30
N ARG A 62 -5.48 5.51 13.99
CA ARG A 62 -4.90 4.55 14.94
C ARG A 62 -3.37 4.62 15.02
N LEU A 63 -2.75 5.61 14.38
CA LEU A 63 -1.30 5.86 14.40
C LEU A 63 -0.47 4.79 13.69
N PHE A 64 -1.04 4.05 12.74
CA PHE A 64 -0.24 3.25 11.82
C PHE A 64 0.57 4.17 10.91
N LYS A 65 1.81 3.78 10.62
CA LYS A 65 2.70 4.49 9.69
C LYS A 65 2.30 4.21 8.25
N ASP A 66 2.63 5.12 7.33
CA ASP A 66 2.29 4.96 5.91
C ASP A 66 2.76 3.62 5.33
N ASN A 67 3.98 3.18 5.64
CA ASN A 67 4.50 1.89 5.18
C ASN A 67 3.74 0.67 5.74
N GLN A 68 3.18 0.76 6.94
CA GLN A 68 2.34 -0.29 7.55
C GLN A 68 0.95 -0.31 6.91
N ILE A 69 0.40 0.87 6.64
CA ILE A 69 -0.89 1.04 5.97
C ILE A 69 -0.82 0.53 4.53
N GLU A 70 0.25 0.88 3.83
CA GLU A 70 0.56 0.34 2.51
C GLU A 70 0.70 -1.18 2.59
N ALA A 71 1.42 -1.74 3.56
CA ALA A 71 1.52 -3.19 3.69
C ALA A 71 0.17 -3.90 3.92
N LEU A 72 -0.80 -3.29 4.61
CA LEU A 72 -2.14 -3.84 4.82
C LEU A 72 -3.07 -3.68 3.60
N LEU A 73 -2.96 -2.55 2.89
CA LEU A 73 -3.89 -2.16 1.83
C LEU A 73 -3.36 -2.39 0.43
N CYS A 74 -2.05 -2.57 0.28
CA CYS A 74 -1.41 -3.05 -0.94
C CYS A 74 -1.76 -4.53 -1.05
N GLN A 75 -2.97 -4.77 -1.55
CA GLN A 75 -3.19 -5.97 -2.34
C GLN A 75 -2.06 -6.05 -3.32
N LYS A 76 -1.47 -7.24 -3.39
CA LYS A 76 -0.36 -7.60 -4.23
C LYS A 76 -0.69 -7.27 -5.69
N ASN A 77 -0.55 -6.00 -6.07
CA ASN A 77 -0.29 -5.61 -7.44
C ASN A 77 1.06 -6.26 -7.66
N ASN A 78 1.02 -7.34 -8.44
CA ASN A 78 2.09 -8.31 -8.57
C ASN A 78 3.42 -7.58 -8.49
N ILE A 79 4.29 -7.94 -7.55
CA ILE A 79 5.64 -7.37 -7.48
C ILE A 79 6.27 -7.46 -8.88
N ASP A 80 5.94 -8.51 -9.63
CA ASP A 80 6.25 -8.68 -11.05
C ASP A 80 5.68 -7.59 -11.97
N GLU A 81 4.44 -7.12 -11.79
CA GLU A 81 3.83 -6.05 -12.57
C GLU A 81 4.44 -4.68 -12.24
N ALA A 82 4.72 -4.41 -10.96
CA ALA A 82 5.43 -3.22 -10.54
C ALA A 82 6.88 -3.21 -11.06
N ILE A 83 7.56 -4.37 -11.03
CA ILE A 83 8.89 -4.56 -11.63
C ILE A 83 8.81 -4.39 -13.15
N VAL A 84 7.84 -5.00 -13.84
CA VAL A 84 7.66 -4.88 -15.30
C VAL A 84 7.39 -3.42 -15.70
N ALA A 85 6.55 -2.71 -14.96
CA ALA A 85 6.28 -1.29 -15.18
C ALA A 85 7.54 -0.44 -14.95
N ALA A 86 8.30 -0.69 -13.87
CA ALA A 86 9.56 0.01 -13.59
C ALA A 86 10.62 -0.26 -14.67
N SER A 87 10.81 -1.53 -15.07
CA SER A 87 11.72 -1.93 -16.14
C SER A 87 11.33 -1.33 -17.49
N SER A 88 10.03 -1.25 -17.77
CA SER A 88 9.50 -0.59 -18.98
C SER A 88 9.82 0.91 -18.96
N CYS A 89 9.57 1.61 -17.85
CA CYS A 89 9.93 3.02 -17.69
C CYS A 89 11.44 3.27 -17.84
N ILE A 90 12.28 2.45 -17.22
CA ILE A 90 13.74 2.54 -17.35
C ILE A 90 14.17 2.30 -18.80
N SER A 91 13.61 1.32 -19.49
CA SER A 91 13.92 1.05 -20.89
C SER A 91 13.55 2.23 -21.80
N GLN A 92 12.38 2.84 -21.58
CA GLN A 92 11.98 4.04 -22.31
C GLN A 92 12.89 5.23 -22.01
N PHE A 93 13.35 5.38 -20.77
CA PHE A 93 14.30 6.42 -20.38
C PHE A 93 15.66 6.23 -21.07
N ARG A 94 16.20 5.01 -21.07
CA ARG A 94 17.45 4.65 -21.79
C ARG A 94 17.35 4.97 -23.28
N ARG A 95 16.22 4.62 -23.92
CA ARG A 95 15.98 4.93 -25.33
C ARG A 95 16.01 6.43 -25.60
N LYS A 96 15.33 7.24 -24.78
CA LYS A 96 15.32 8.71 -24.93
C LYS A 96 16.72 9.32 -24.76
N LEU A 97 17.54 8.79 -23.86
CA LEU A 97 18.93 9.25 -23.68
C LEU A 97 19.80 8.88 -24.89
N ALA A 98 19.64 7.67 -25.43
CA ALA A 98 20.36 7.24 -26.64
C ALA A 98 19.94 8.08 -27.87
N GLU A 99 18.65 8.37 -28.03
CA GLU A 99 18.14 9.27 -29.07
C GLU A 99 18.70 10.70 -28.94
N ALA A 100 18.99 11.14 -27.71
CA ALA A 100 19.64 12.42 -27.43
C ALA A 100 21.19 12.39 -27.60
N GLY A 101 21.77 11.26 -28.02
CA GLY A 101 23.21 11.11 -28.25
C GLY A 101 24.04 10.82 -26.99
N VAL A 102 23.41 10.46 -25.88
CA VAL A 102 24.12 10.09 -24.63
C VAL A 102 24.76 8.72 -24.78
N GLY A 103 26.03 8.60 -24.41
CA GLY A 103 26.77 7.35 -24.47
C GLY A 103 26.23 6.29 -23.50
N SER A 104 26.28 5.02 -23.91
CA SER A 104 25.74 3.88 -23.14
C SER A 104 26.33 3.74 -21.74
N GLU A 105 27.63 4.01 -21.59
CA GLU A 105 28.30 3.96 -20.28
C GLU A 105 27.71 4.95 -19.26
N GLN A 106 27.35 6.16 -19.69
CA GLN A 106 26.66 7.12 -18.82
C GLN A 106 25.22 6.70 -18.52
N ILE A 107 24.51 6.16 -19.51
CA ILE A 107 23.16 5.67 -19.33
C ILE A 107 23.12 4.55 -18.28
N ASP A 108 24.07 3.61 -18.32
CA ASP A 108 24.13 2.48 -17.40
C ASP A 108 24.52 2.87 -15.97
N ILE A 109 25.25 3.99 -15.78
CA ILE A 109 25.52 4.56 -14.46
C ILE A 109 24.23 5.06 -13.79
N TYR A 110 23.36 5.74 -14.55
CA TYR A 110 22.14 6.35 -14.01
C TYR A 110 20.93 5.42 -13.97
N ALA A 111 20.87 4.44 -14.88
CA ALA A 111 19.74 3.52 -15.04
C ALA A 111 20.01 2.14 -14.41
N LYS A 112 20.76 2.09 -13.31
CA LYS A 112 21.03 0.85 -12.57
C LYS A 112 19.78 0.44 -11.79
N LEU A 113 19.28 -0.77 -12.04
CA LEU A 113 18.27 -1.38 -11.19
C LEU A 113 18.92 -1.73 -9.83
N PRO A 114 18.23 -1.52 -8.69
CA PRO A 114 18.67 -2.08 -7.43
C PRO A 114 18.67 -3.62 -7.52
N GLU A 115 19.73 -4.25 -6.98
CA GLU A 115 19.84 -5.71 -6.81
C GLU A 115 18.85 -6.25 -5.76
#